data_AF-A0AA89BNY7-F1
#
_entry.id   AF-A0AA89BNY7-F1
#
_cell.length_a   1.000
_cell.length_b   1.000
_cell.length_c   1.000
_cell.angle_alpha   90.00
_cell.angle_beta   90.00
_cell.angle_gamma   90.00
#
_symmetry.space_group_name_H-M   'P 1'
#
loop_
_entity.id
_entity.type
_entity.pdbx_description
1 polymer ?
#
loop_
_entity_poly.entity_id
_entity_poly.type
_entity_poly.pdbx_seq_one_letter_code
_entity_poly.pdbx_strand_id
1 'polypeptide(L)'
;MAVKISTNGPQAANFKILMQSFQKVENGQTCFAGEFECNNNRCIRELNKCDGYDNCGDLSDETYDRCKPTVYLDEVCGMSITIYDMIKLKSSRSTSLIPSLACRVDLSSQTGGGFGGSPRILAHVRNLNLQPATLGLCQRSRIDMYDGIRDPFVITGKNGLCGQSSGGNYATYNDSFLSLELKTDPQPQIGSFDFTVTSFHVNEGQGCSSGEWQCSNLRCIDDYLRCNGYNNCGDNSDETDDFCQVLETLAGGAIAAIVIGALLFAVGFPLLMFYVLCHKKKTSYTSI
;
A
#
# COMPACT_ATOMS: atom_id res chain seq x y z
N MET A 1 45.47 29.20 -12.72
CA MET A 1 45.77 29.17 -14.17
C MET A 1 44.58 28.54 -14.87
N ALA A 2 43.84 29.32 -15.66
CA ALA A 2 42.71 28.83 -16.43
C ALA A 2 43.21 28.20 -17.74
N VAL A 3 42.70 27.02 -18.11
CA VAL A 3 42.84 26.48 -19.46
C VAL A 3 41.46 26.39 -20.07
N LYS A 4 41.20 27.25 -21.06
CA LYS A 4 40.01 27.25 -21.90
C LYS A 4 40.32 26.37 -23.10
N ILE A 5 39.55 25.29 -23.33
CA ILE A 5 39.61 24.54 -24.59
C ILE A 5 38.31 24.79 -25.37
N SER A 6 38.49 25.40 -26.53
CA SER A 6 37.45 25.77 -27.50
C SER A 6 37.13 24.57 -28.39
N THR A 7 35.85 24.19 -28.50
CA THR A 7 35.37 23.25 -29.52
C THR A 7 35.18 23.97 -30.85
N ASN A 8 35.70 23.43 -31.97
CA ASN A 8 35.25 23.74 -33.33
C ASN A 8 35.71 22.65 -34.31
N GLY A 9 34.77 21.93 -34.94
CA GLY A 9 35.07 21.05 -36.11
C GLY A 9 34.14 19.83 -36.25
N PRO A 10 33.52 19.61 -37.44
CA PRO A 10 32.51 18.57 -37.66
C PRO A 10 33.11 17.23 -38.09
N GLN A 11 32.40 16.14 -37.78
CA GLN A 11 32.64 14.73 -38.13
C GLN A 11 33.61 13.93 -37.26
N ALA A 12 33.03 13.21 -36.28
CA ALA A 12 33.36 11.81 -36.03
C ALA A 12 32.19 11.15 -35.28
N ALA A 13 31.10 10.90 -36.00
CA ALA A 13 30.16 9.87 -35.60
C ALA A 13 30.89 8.52 -35.71
N ASN A 14 31.19 7.88 -34.58
CA ASN A 14 31.25 6.42 -34.35
C ASN A 14 32.14 6.04 -33.16
N PHE A 15 31.90 6.64 -31.99
CA PHE A 15 32.28 5.99 -30.72
C PHE A 15 31.32 6.37 -29.59
N LYS A 16 30.02 6.22 -29.84
CA LYS A 16 28.95 6.43 -28.85
C LYS A 16 28.23 5.12 -28.49
N ILE A 17 28.96 4.01 -28.52
CA ILE A 17 28.50 2.69 -28.06
C ILE A 17 29.69 2.00 -27.39
N LEU A 18 30.16 2.50 -26.22
CA LEU A 18 30.97 1.74 -25.23
C LEU A 18 31.44 2.55 -24.02
N MET A 19 30.68 3.56 -23.56
CA MET A 19 30.79 4.04 -22.19
C MET A 19 29.39 4.23 -21.61
N GLN A 20 28.82 3.10 -21.20
CA GLN A 20 27.88 3.04 -20.08
C GLN A 20 28.66 3.41 -18.81
N SER A 21 27.94 4.01 -17.86
CA SER A 21 28.37 4.47 -16.53
C SER A 21 29.12 5.82 -16.50
N PHE A 22 28.70 6.69 -15.58
CA PHE A 22 29.23 8.04 -15.29
C PHE A 22 28.72 9.21 -16.15
N GLN A 23 27.42 9.51 -16.07
CA GLN A 23 26.97 10.90 -15.80
C GLN A 23 25.45 10.93 -15.54
N LYS A 24 25.06 10.80 -14.28
CA LYS A 24 23.84 11.42 -13.75
C LYS A 24 24.24 12.23 -12.53
N VAL A 25 24.89 13.38 -12.76
CA VAL A 25 25.08 14.39 -11.72
C VAL A 25 24.99 15.75 -12.38
N GLU A 26 23.78 16.29 -12.46
CA GLU A 26 23.56 17.71 -12.22
C GLU A 26 22.39 17.80 -11.23
N ASN A 27 22.78 17.85 -9.95
CA ASN A 27 21.97 18.15 -8.76
C ASN A 27 20.93 17.12 -8.27
N GLY A 28 21.28 15.83 -8.28
CA GLY A 28 20.49 14.76 -7.64
C GLY A 28 21.41 13.69 -7.07
N GLN A 29 21.61 13.72 -5.76
CA GLN A 29 22.48 12.81 -5.02
C GLN A 29 21.74 11.47 -4.85
N THR A 30 21.97 10.53 -5.75
CA THR A 30 21.47 9.15 -5.60
C THR A 30 22.34 8.42 -4.58
N CYS A 31 21.74 7.80 -3.56
CA CYS A 31 22.44 7.01 -2.55
C CYS A 31 23.36 5.93 -3.16
N PHE A 32 24.38 5.49 -2.41
CA PHE A 32 25.28 4.44 -2.91
C PHE A 32 24.55 3.11 -3.10
N ALA A 33 25.11 2.22 -3.93
CA ALA A 33 24.54 0.89 -4.12
C ALA A 33 24.51 0.13 -2.77
N GLY A 34 23.30 -0.24 -2.31
CA GLY A 34 23.07 -0.86 -1.01
C GLY A 34 22.67 0.11 0.11
N GLU A 35 22.37 1.36 -0.24
CA GLU A 35 21.78 2.36 0.66
C GLU A 35 20.34 2.69 0.26
N PHE A 36 19.52 2.93 1.28
CA PHE A 36 18.13 3.35 1.14
C PHE A 36 18.04 4.88 1.20
N GLU A 37 17.31 5.48 0.26
CA GLU A 37 17.08 6.93 0.16
C GLU A 37 15.78 7.33 0.88
N CYS A 38 15.93 8.11 1.96
CA CYS A 38 14.87 8.71 2.75
C CYS A 38 14.17 9.85 1.98
N ASN A 39 12.98 10.28 2.42
CA ASN A 39 12.25 11.37 1.78
C ASN A 39 12.92 12.74 1.98
N ASN A 40 13.70 12.92 3.04
CA ASN A 40 14.56 14.08 3.26
C ASN A 40 15.91 14.02 2.49
N ASN A 41 16.07 13.09 1.54
CA ASN A 41 17.29 12.83 0.76
C ASN A 41 18.50 12.36 1.58
N ARG A 42 18.28 11.91 2.83
CA ARG A 42 19.29 11.21 3.59
C ARG A 42 19.43 9.77 3.07
N CYS A 43 20.63 9.22 3.18
CA CYS A 43 20.89 7.82 2.87
C CYS A 43 21.15 7.05 4.17
N ILE A 44 20.49 5.91 4.33
CA ILE A 44 20.76 4.94 5.40
C ILE A 44 21.17 3.61 4.78
N ARG A 45 21.64 2.66 5.58
CA ARG A 45 21.94 1.31 5.09
C ARG A 45 20.65 0.58 4.73
N GLU A 46 20.67 -0.28 3.72
CA GLU A 46 19.47 -1.09 3.39
C GLU A 46 19.00 -1.97 4.57
N LEU A 47 19.91 -2.36 5.48
CA LEU A 47 19.56 -3.11 6.71
C LEU A 47 18.82 -2.28 7.76
N ASN A 48 18.92 -0.96 7.67
CA ASN A 48 18.26 0.00 8.55
C ASN A 48 16.86 0.38 8.04
N LYS A 49 16.46 -0.22 6.92
CA LYS A 49 15.14 -0.03 6.35
C LYS A 49 14.21 -1.06 7.01
N CYS A 50 13.12 -0.61 7.62
CA CYS A 50 12.14 -1.45 8.29
C CYS A 50 12.73 -2.22 9.49
N ASP A 51 13.72 -1.64 10.15
CA ASP A 51 14.41 -2.26 11.30
C ASP A 51 13.77 -1.85 12.64
N GLY A 52 12.77 -0.97 12.58
CA GLY A 52 12.00 -0.49 13.69
C GLY A 52 12.59 0.75 14.38
N TYR A 53 13.57 1.41 13.77
CA TYR A 53 14.14 2.67 14.24
C TYR A 53 14.03 3.75 13.16
N ASP A 54 13.78 4.99 13.59
CA ASP A 54 13.83 6.14 12.68
C ASP A 54 15.30 6.48 12.35
N ASN A 55 15.91 5.74 11.43
CA ASN A 55 17.26 6.01 10.97
C ASN A 55 17.28 7.16 9.97
N CYS A 56 16.17 7.43 9.26
CA CYS A 56 16.04 8.57 8.38
C CYS A 56 15.90 9.91 9.12
N GLY A 57 15.31 9.94 10.31
CA GLY A 57 14.95 11.15 11.07
C GLY A 57 13.65 11.82 10.60
N ASP A 58 12.97 11.19 9.64
CA ASP A 58 11.69 11.60 9.06
C ASP A 58 10.73 10.40 8.86
N LEU A 59 11.05 9.25 9.48
CA LEU A 59 10.34 7.97 9.44
C LEU A 59 10.22 7.30 8.06
N SER A 60 10.84 7.85 7.01
CA SER A 60 10.71 7.33 5.63
C SER A 60 11.09 5.87 5.47
N ASP A 61 12.07 5.42 6.26
CA ASP A 61 12.61 4.06 6.30
C ASP A 61 11.68 3.05 6.96
N GLU A 62 10.68 3.51 7.71
CA GLU A 62 9.69 2.69 8.40
C GLU A 62 8.28 2.81 7.80
N THR A 63 8.11 3.64 6.75
CA THR A 63 6.82 3.79 6.05
C THR A 63 6.37 2.53 5.32
N TYR A 64 5.06 2.28 5.29
CA TYR A 64 4.44 1.15 4.61
C TYR A 64 4.82 1.02 3.13
N ASP A 65 4.89 2.11 2.39
CA ASP A 65 5.24 2.06 0.96
C ASP A 65 6.65 1.49 0.74
N ARG A 66 7.53 1.73 1.72
CA ARG A 66 8.93 1.30 1.72
C ARG A 66 9.08 -0.09 2.33
N CYS A 67 8.29 -0.42 3.35
CA CYS A 67 8.40 -1.65 4.12
C CYS A 67 7.47 -2.79 3.69
N LYS A 68 6.39 -2.49 2.98
CA LYS A 68 5.31 -3.40 2.55
C LYS A 68 5.15 -4.62 3.48
N PRO A 69 4.91 -4.46 4.79
CA PRO A 69 4.84 -5.58 5.71
C PRO A 69 3.56 -6.38 5.46
N THR A 70 3.64 -7.32 4.52
CA THR A 70 2.77 -8.50 4.55
C THR A 70 3.37 -9.44 5.57
N VAL A 71 2.73 -9.49 6.74
CA VAL A 71 3.10 -10.35 7.84
C VAL A 71 2.29 -11.64 7.73
N TYR A 72 2.95 -12.77 7.91
CA TYR A 72 2.32 -14.08 7.96
C TYR A 72 2.28 -14.56 9.40
N LEU A 73 1.07 -14.82 9.90
CA LEU A 73 0.83 -15.12 11.31
C LEU A 73 1.55 -16.39 11.78
N ASP A 74 1.64 -17.40 10.92
CA ASP A 74 2.39 -18.63 11.19
C ASP A 74 3.90 -18.42 11.34
N GLU A 75 4.47 -17.43 10.67
CA GLU A 75 5.90 -17.08 10.74
C GLU A 75 6.24 -16.26 11.99
N VAL A 76 5.26 -15.51 12.51
CA VAL A 76 5.45 -14.56 13.63
C VAL A 76 4.78 -15.00 14.92
N CYS A 77 4.51 -16.29 15.03
CA CYS A 77 3.77 -16.83 16.14
C CYS A 77 4.47 -16.59 17.50
N GLY A 78 3.74 -16.02 18.45
CA GLY A 78 4.26 -15.66 19.77
C GLY A 78 5.12 -14.39 19.80
N MET A 79 5.25 -13.67 18.67
CA MET A 79 5.99 -12.42 18.59
C MET A 79 5.09 -11.20 18.85
N SER A 80 5.73 -10.08 19.19
CA SER A 80 5.11 -8.77 19.26
C SER A 80 5.59 -7.91 18.08
N ILE A 81 4.67 -7.35 17.31
CA ILE A 81 4.96 -6.59 16.10
C ILE A 81 4.51 -5.15 16.30
N THR A 82 5.38 -4.21 15.95
CA THR A 82 5.00 -2.80 15.89
C THR A 82 4.37 -2.47 14.56
N ILE A 83 3.25 -1.75 14.62
CA ILE A 83 2.56 -1.16 13.47
C ILE A 83 2.77 0.33 13.55
N TYR A 84 3.39 0.89 12.51
CA TYR A 84 3.55 2.34 12.36
C TYR A 84 2.28 2.94 11.76
N ASP A 85 1.84 2.38 10.64
CA ASP A 85 0.80 2.95 9.78
C ASP A 85 -0.22 1.87 9.36
N MET A 86 0.11 0.95 8.46
CA MET A 86 -0.66 -0.26 8.19
C MET A 86 0.20 -1.49 7.95
N ILE A 87 -0.32 -2.67 8.22
CA ILE A 87 0.24 -3.95 7.78
C ILE A 87 -0.85 -4.80 7.13
N LYS A 88 -0.44 -5.74 6.27
CA LYS A 88 -1.33 -6.84 5.85
C LYS A 88 -1.00 -8.06 6.69
N LEU A 89 -1.97 -8.55 7.44
CA LEU A 89 -1.79 -9.75 8.25
C LEU A 89 -2.51 -10.91 7.58
N LYS A 90 -1.74 -11.90 7.14
CA LYS A 90 -2.23 -13.11 6.49
C LYS A 90 -2.02 -14.33 7.37
N SER A 91 -2.84 -15.35 7.18
CA SER A 91 -2.70 -16.61 7.92
C SER A 91 -1.38 -17.33 7.64
N SER A 92 -1.00 -17.43 6.36
CA SER A 92 0.17 -18.15 5.86
C SER A 92 0.48 -17.72 4.42
N ARG A 93 1.68 -18.07 3.91
CA ARG A 93 2.01 -17.98 2.48
C ARG A 93 1.23 -18.98 1.64
N SER A 94 0.70 -20.03 2.27
CA SER A 94 -0.13 -21.06 1.65
C SER A 94 -1.62 -20.72 1.74
N THR A 95 -2.44 -21.38 0.91
CA THR A 95 -3.91 -21.34 0.97
C THR A 95 -4.49 -22.39 1.93
N SER A 96 -3.63 -23.15 2.60
CA SER A 96 -4.00 -24.13 3.63
C SER A 96 -3.60 -23.62 5.00
N LEU A 97 -4.44 -23.88 6.00
CA LEU A 97 -4.11 -23.57 7.39
C LEU A 97 -3.25 -24.68 7.99
N ILE A 98 -2.29 -24.30 8.83
CA ILE A 98 -1.51 -25.25 9.62
C ILE A 98 -2.45 -25.96 10.60
N PRO A 99 -2.50 -27.31 10.62
CA PRO A 99 -3.35 -28.05 11.55
C PRO A 99 -2.85 -27.95 13.00
N SER A 100 -3.76 -28.01 13.98
CA SER A 100 -3.44 -27.92 15.42
C SER A 100 -2.62 -26.67 15.82
N LEU A 101 -2.76 -25.58 15.07
CA LEU A 101 -2.09 -24.32 15.37
C LEU A 101 -2.89 -23.57 16.43
N ALA A 102 -2.24 -23.21 17.53
CA ALA A 102 -2.73 -22.26 18.52
C ALA A 102 -1.72 -21.12 18.59
N CYS A 103 -2.00 -20.06 17.83
CA CYS A 103 -1.04 -19.00 17.60
C CYS A 103 -1.58 -17.66 18.05
N ARG A 104 -0.82 -16.96 18.90
CA ARG A 104 -1.11 -15.60 19.34
C ARG A 104 -0.01 -14.66 18.87
N VAL A 105 -0.41 -13.50 18.36
CA VAL A 105 0.49 -12.41 17.99
C VAL A 105 0.00 -11.15 18.68
N ASP A 106 0.92 -10.35 19.19
CA ASP A 106 0.58 -9.08 19.82
C ASP A 106 1.01 -7.94 18.89
N LEU A 107 0.09 -7.04 18.60
CA LEU A 107 0.33 -5.90 17.72
C LEU A 107 0.35 -4.64 18.57
N SER A 108 1.32 -3.76 18.36
CA SER A 108 1.46 -2.52 19.10
C SER A 108 1.57 -1.33 18.16
N SER A 109 0.84 -0.25 18.43
CA SER A 109 0.98 1.01 17.70
C SER A 109 1.91 1.97 18.45
N GLN A 110 2.80 2.62 17.70
CA GLN A 110 3.76 3.61 18.23
C GLN A 110 3.42 5.06 17.88
N THR A 111 2.22 5.37 17.37
CA THR A 111 1.84 6.77 17.10
C THR A 111 1.65 7.53 18.43
N GLY A 112 2.74 8.08 18.98
CA GLY A 112 2.75 8.67 20.32
C GLY A 112 3.93 9.58 20.61
N GLY A 113 4.47 10.25 19.59
CA GLY A 113 5.63 11.16 19.71
C GLY A 113 5.32 12.66 19.71
N GLY A 114 4.06 13.10 19.53
CA GLY A 114 3.71 14.52 19.59
C GLY A 114 2.28 14.83 19.13
N PHE A 115 1.63 15.76 19.84
CA PHE A 115 0.33 16.45 19.59
C PHE A 115 -0.93 15.65 19.13
N GLY A 116 -0.81 14.39 18.69
CA GLY A 116 -1.92 13.48 18.36
C GLY A 116 -2.38 12.67 19.57
N GLY A 117 -3.63 12.19 19.54
CA GLY A 117 -4.26 11.43 20.63
C GLY A 117 -3.59 10.07 20.91
N SER A 118 -4.15 9.29 21.83
CA SER A 118 -3.60 7.97 22.16
C SER A 118 -3.68 7.00 20.97
N PRO A 119 -2.59 6.27 20.66
CA PRO A 119 -2.56 5.30 19.56
C PRO A 119 -3.58 4.18 19.77
N ARG A 120 -4.24 3.78 18.68
CA ARG A 120 -5.21 2.69 18.61
C ARG A 120 -4.97 1.88 17.34
N ILE A 121 -5.55 0.69 17.28
CA ILE A 121 -5.37 -0.25 16.18
C ILE A 121 -6.73 -0.68 15.64
N LEU A 122 -6.91 -0.61 14.34
CA LEU A 122 -8.06 -1.13 13.60
C LEU A 122 -7.64 -2.38 12.81
N ALA A 123 -8.31 -3.50 13.00
CA ALA A 123 -8.26 -4.65 12.12
C ALA A 123 -9.52 -4.70 11.24
N HIS A 124 -9.33 -4.49 9.94
CA HIS A 124 -10.35 -4.64 8.92
C HIS A 124 -10.25 -6.02 8.24
N VAL A 125 -11.36 -6.75 8.20
CA VAL A 125 -11.44 -8.07 7.56
C VAL A 125 -11.60 -7.91 6.05
N ARG A 126 -10.54 -8.16 5.27
CA ARG A 126 -10.67 -8.19 3.81
C ARG A 126 -11.27 -9.50 3.33
N ASN A 127 -10.71 -10.61 3.82
CA ASN A 127 -11.17 -11.94 3.48
C ASN A 127 -10.94 -12.88 4.66
N LEU A 128 -11.96 -13.64 5.03
CA LEU A 128 -11.91 -14.70 6.01
C LEU A 128 -12.52 -15.94 5.38
N ASN A 129 -11.78 -17.04 5.41
CA ASN A 129 -12.24 -18.34 4.96
C ASN A 129 -11.75 -19.41 5.93
N LEU A 130 -12.52 -19.62 7.00
CA LEU A 130 -12.32 -20.69 7.97
C LEU A 130 -13.50 -21.67 7.91
N GLN A 131 -13.38 -22.79 8.63
CA GLN A 131 -14.50 -23.70 8.82
C GLN A 131 -15.72 -22.94 9.41
N PRO A 132 -16.94 -23.14 8.88
CA PRO A 132 -18.13 -22.44 9.36
C PRO A 132 -18.52 -22.85 10.78
N ALA A 133 -19.25 -21.96 11.45
CA ALA A 133 -19.79 -22.21 12.78
C ALA A 133 -20.77 -23.40 12.77
N THR A 134 -20.70 -24.23 13.80
CA THR A 134 -21.69 -25.30 14.05
C THR A 134 -22.61 -24.84 15.17
N LEU A 135 -23.92 -24.79 14.94
CA LEU A 135 -24.91 -24.25 15.88
C LEU A 135 -24.59 -22.81 16.36
N GLY A 136 -24.02 -21.99 15.49
CA GLY A 136 -23.67 -20.59 15.78
C GLY A 136 -22.40 -20.39 16.61
N LEU A 137 -21.63 -21.45 16.87
CA LEU A 137 -20.37 -21.40 17.59
C LEU A 137 -19.19 -21.78 16.70
N CYS A 138 -18.14 -20.96 16.71
CA CYS A 138 -16.85 -21.31 16.13
C CYS A 138 -16.09 -22.18 17.14
N GLN A 139 -16.24 -23.51 17.02
CA GLN A 139 -15.69 -24.45 18.01
C GLN A 139 -14.31 -25.02 17.63
N ARG A 140 -13.94 -24.96 16.35
CA ARG A 140 -12.75 -25.60 15.81
C ARG A 140 -11.73 -24.55 15.36
N SER A 141 -11.90 -24.08 14.14
CA SER A 141 -11.06 -23.02 13.57
C SER A 141 -11.71 -21.66 13.82
N ARG A 142 -11.05 -20.80 14.59
CA ARG A 142 -11.55 -19.47 14.94
C ARG A 142 -10.43 -18.48 15.11
N ILE A 143 -10.77 -17.21 14.90
CA ILE A 143 -9.91 -16.08 15.24
C ILE A 143 -10.56 -15.28 16.36
N ASP A 144 -9.77 -14.96 17.37
CA ASP A 144 -10.15 -14.06 18.44
C ASP A 144 -9.23 -12.83 18.42
N MET A 145 -9.82 -11.65 18.58
CA MET A 145 -9.07 -10.42 18.73
C MET A 145 -9.41 -9.79 20.08
N TYR A 146 -8.42 -9.17 20.68
CA TYR A 146 -8.55 -8.61 22.01
C TYR A 146 -7.93 -7.22 22.12
N ASP A 147 -8.64 -6.30 22.76
CA ASP A 147 -8.18 -4.96 23.11
C ASP A 147 -7.26 -5.04 24.34
N GLY A 148 -5.96 -4.80 24.14
CA GLY A 148 -4.89 -4.91 25.15
C GLY A 148 -4.20 -6.27 25.25
N ILE A 149 -3.14 -6.35 26.09
CA ILE A 149 -2.32 -7.56 26.30
C ILE A 149 -2.56 -8.23 27.67
N ARG A 150 -2.66 -7.44 28.75
CA ARG A 150 -2.63 -7.94 30.14
C ARG A 150 -3.99 -8.39 30.66
N ASP A 151 -5.06 -7.66 30.33
CA ASP A 151 -6.46 -8.00 30.66
C ASP A 151 -7.34 -7.80 29.42
N PRO A 152 -7.17 -8.65 28.40
CA PRO A 152 -7.50 -8.28 27.05
C PRO A 152 -9.01 -8.50 26.78
N PHE A 153 -9.73 -7.44 26.38
CA PHE A 153 -11.18 -7.50 26.14
C PHE A 153 -11.48 -8.05 24.74
N VAL A 154 -12.28 -9.13 24.64
CA VAL A 154 -12.58 -9.78 23.36
C VAL A 154 -13.47 -8.89 22.48
N ILE A 155 -12.90 -8.31 21.42
CA ILE A 155 -13.62 -7.43 20.49
C ILE A 155 -14.32 -8.21 19.36
N THR A 156 -13.95 -9.46 19.10
CA THR A 156 -14.65 -10.37 18.17
C THR A 156 -15.91 -11.00 18.75
N GLY A 157 -16.20 -10.73 20.04
CA GLY A 157 -17.28 -11.36 20.78
C GLY A 157 -16.99 -12.81 21.18
N LYS A 158 -17.87 -13.39 22.01
CA LYS A 158 -17.67 -14.72 22.63
C LYS A 158 -17.50 -15.85 21.61
N ASN A 159 -18.07 -15.69 20.43
CA ASN A 159 -18.09 -16.71 19.39
C ASN A 159 -16.86 -16.68 18.48
N GLY A 160 -16.04 -15.63 18.54
CA GLY A 160 -14.90 -15.45 17.63
C GLY A 160 -15.34 -15.32 16.16
N LEU A 161 -14.36 -15.28 15.26
CA LEU A 161 -14.59 -15.21 13.82
C LEU A 161 -14.31 -16.57 13.18
N CYS A 162 -15.24 -17.06 12.36
CA CYS A 162 -15.08 -18.25 11.54
C CYS A 162 -16.02 -18.20 10.33
N GLY A 163 -16.00 -19.25 9.50
CA GLY A 163 -16.75 -19.29 8.24
C GLY A 163 -16.17 -18.37 7.18
N GLN A 164 -17.02 -17.98 6.24
CA GLN A 164 -16.69 -17.05 5.17
C GLN A 164 -17.20 -15.66 5.50
N SER A 165 -16.29 -14.68 5.54
CA SER A 165 -16.65 -13.28 5.78
C SER A 165 -15.74 -12.37 4.96
N SER A 166 -16.34 -11.34 4.38
CA SER A 166 -15.63 -10.17 3.86
C SER A 166 -16.27 -8.94 4.48
N GLY A 167 -15.45 -8.06 5.03
CA GLY A 167 -15.90 -6.95 5.87
C GLY A 167 -16.01 -7.31 7.36
N GLY A 168 -16.00 -6.24 8.18
CA GLY A 168 -15.90 -6.30 9.62
C GLY A 168 -14.75 -5.43 10.12
N ASN A 169 -15.03 -4.59 11.12
CA ASN A 169 -14.08 -3.65 11.69
C ASN A 169 -13.94 -3.92 13.18
N TYR A 170 -12.73 -4.25 13.62
CA TYR A 170 -12.43 -4.55 15.01
C TYR A 170 -11.34 -3.59 15.46
N ALA A 171 -11.73 -2.59 16.26
CA ALA A 171 -10.81 -1.55 16.71
C ALA A 171 -10.58 -1.64 18.22
N THR A 172 -9.36 -1.37 18.65
CA THR A 172 -9.06 -1.11 20.06
C THR A 172 -9.71 0.21 20.48
N TYR A 173 -10.13 0.29 21.75
CA TYR A 173 -10.82 1.46 22.26
C TYR A 173 -9.87 2.39 23.00
N ASN A 174 -9.11 1.89 23.98
CA ASN A 174 -8.22 2.72 24.80
C ASN A 174 -6.81 2.15 24.92
N ASP A 175 -6.49 1.11 24.14
CA ASP A 175 -5.19 0.48 24.16
C ASP A 175 -4.47 0.63 22.82
N SER A 176 -3.16 0.85 22.91
CA SER A 176 -2.23 0.83 21.80
C SER A 176 -1.86 -0.59 21.39
N PHE A 177 -2.39 -1.61 22.08
CA PHE A 177 -2.13 -3.02 21.82
C PHE A 177 -3.38 -3.78 21.36
N LEU A 178 -3.21 -4.61 20.33
CA LEU A 178 -4.21 -5.55 19.83
C LEU A 178 -3.60 -6.95 19.84
N SER A 179 -4.14 -7.86 20.65
CA SER A 179 -3.76 -9.27 20.60
C SER A 179 -4.67 -10.02 19.61
N LEU A 180 -4.07 -10.81 18.72
CA LEU A 180 -4.82 -11.66 17.79
C LEU A 180 -4.42 -13.11 17.97
N GLU A 181 -5.41 -13.98 18.08
CA GLU A 181 -5.22 -15.41 18.30
C GLU A 181 -5.94 -16.23 17.21
N LEU A 182 -5.19 -17.04 16.47
CA LEU A 182 -5.72 -18.05 15.56
C LEU A 182 -5.64 -19.43 16.22
N LYS A 183 -6.79 -20.12 16.29
CA LYS A 183 -6.88 -21.54 16.61
C LYS A 183 -7.35 -22.32 15.39
N THR A 184 -6.72 -23.45 15.08
CA THR A 184 -7.09 -24.32 13.95
C THR A 184 -7.38 -25.75 14.39
N ASP A 185 -8.26 -26.42 13.65
CA ASP A 185 -8.57 -27.84 13.85
C ASP A 185 -7.32 -28.74 13.63
N PRO A 186 -7.25 -29.92 14.28
CA PRO A 186 -6.21 -30.91 14.01
C PRO A 186 -6.21 -31.49 12.59
N GLN A 187 -7.32 -31.39 11.86
CA GLN A 187 -7.39 -31.85 10.48
C GLN A 187 -6.88 -30.78 9.50
N PRO A 188 -6.15 -31.18 8.43
CA PRO A 188 -5.81 -30.28 7.34
C PRO A 188 -7.05 -29.65 6.72
N GLN A 189 -7.00 -28.34 6.54
CA GLN A 189 -8.13 -27.56 6.03
C GLN A 189 -7.62 -26.51 5.04
N ILE A 190 -8.36 -26.38 3.95
CA ILE A 190 -8.19 -25.27 3.01
C ILE A 190 -8.85 -24.06 3.66
N GLY A 191 -8.10 -22.99 3.81
CA GLY A 191 -8.56 -21.81 4.51
C GLY A 191 -7.46 -20.77 4.61
N SER A 192 -7.87 -19.52 4.70
CA SER A 192 -6.97 -18.41 4.89
C SER A 192 -7.72 -17.21 5.44
N PHE A 193 -6.98 -16.28 6.01
CA PHE A 193 -7.49 -14.95 6.26
C PHE A 193 -6.50 -13.90 5.75
N ASP A 194 -7.04 -12.73 5.44
CA ASP A 194 -6.32 -11.54 5.01
C ASP A 194 -6.97 -10.35 5.71
N PHE A 195 -6.24 -9.76 6.65
CA PHE A 195 -6.66 -8.57 7.38
C PHE A 195 -5.76 -7.39 7.02
N THR A 196 -6.37 -6.22 6.97
CA THR A 196 -5.65 -4.96 7.00
C THR A 196 -5.66 -4.47 8.43
N VAL A 197 -4.48 -4.27 9.01
CA VAL A 197 -4.35 -3.73 10.35
C VAL A 197 -3.75 -2.34 10.24
N THR A 198 -4.38 -1.35 10.86
CA THR A 198 -4.06 0.07 10.70
C THR A 198 -3.92 0.73 12.06
N SER A 199 -2.84 1.47 12.23
CA SER A 199 -2.62 2.38 13.34
C SER A 199 -3.43 3.66 13.12
N PHE A 200 -4.18 4.09 14.12
CA PHE A 200 -4.95 5.34 14.06
C PHE A 200 -5.02 5.99 15.43
N HIS A 201 -5.34 7.28 15.48
CA HIS A 201 -5.83 7.91 16.72
C HIS A 201 -7.15 8.62 16.46
N VAL A 202 -7.86 9.03 17.50
CA VAL A 202 -9.10 9.79 17.34
C VAL A 202 -8.79 11.29 17.45
N ASN A 203 -9.43 12.10 16.61
CA ASN A 203 -9.41 13.55 16.78
C ASN A 203 -10.36 13.95 17.92
N GLU A 204 -9.80 14.20 19.11
CA GLU A 204 -10.53 14.70 20.28
C GLU A 204 -10.55 16.24 20.35
N GLY A 205 -10.62 16.91 19.19
CA GLY A 205 -10.68 18.37 19.05
C GLY A 205 -9.32 19.06 18.86
N GLN A 206 -8.23 18.31 18.74
CA GLN A 206 -6.88 18.82 18.45
C GLN A 206 -6.54 18.81 16.96
N GLY A 207 -7.38 18.20 16.12
CA GLY A 207 -7.04 17.90 14.72
C GLY A 207 -6.24 16.61 14.58
N CYS A 208 -5.93 16.25 13.33
CA CYS A 208 -4.89 15.27 13.04
C CYS A 208 -3.52 15.95 12.97
N SER A 209 -2.47 15.18 13.20
CA SER A 209 -1.09 15.68 13.15
C SER A 209 -0.69 16.05 11.72
N SER A 210 0.43 16.76 11.58
CA SER A 210 1.00 17.04 10.25
C SER A 210 1.36 15.74 9.54
N GLY A 211 0.81 15.51 8.35
CA GLY A 211 1.00 14.27 7.59
C GLY A 211 -0.10 13.23 7.80
N GLU A 212 -1.07 13.50 8.68
CA GLU A 212 -2.25 12.66 8.86
C GLU A 212 -3.49 13.26 8.20
N TRP A 213 -4.42 12.39 7.82
CA TRP A 213 -5.71 12.75 7.27
C TRP A 213 -6.85 12.23 8.15
N GLN A 214 -7.92 13.04 8.22
CA GLN A 214 -9.06 12.73 9.06
C GLN A 214 -10.16 12.01 8.28
N CYS A 215 -10.48 10.79 8.71
CA CYS A 215 -11.63 10.01 8.31
C CYS A 215 -12.97 10.69 8.67
N SER A 216 -14.05 10.27 8.02
CA SER A 216 -15.41 10.74 8.31
C SER A 216 -15.87 10.40 9.74
N ASN A 217 -15.38 9.29 10.29
CA ASN A 217 -15.60 8.87 11.69
C ASN A 217 -14.64 9.49 12.70
N LEU A 218 -13.93 10.58 12.35
CA LEU A 218 -12.98 11.32 13.19
C LEU A 218 -11.69 10.59 13.54
N ARG A 219 -11.41 9.44 12.93
CA ARG A 219 -10.09 8.79 13.02
C ARG A 219 -9.07 9.57 12.20
N CYS A 220 -7.87 9.67 12.71
CA CYS A 220 -6.70 10.16 12.01
C CYS A 220 -5.86 8.95 11.61
N ILE A 221 -5.61 8.83 10.31
CA ILE A 221 -4.70 7.86 9.70
C ILE A 221 -3.62 8.62 8.93
N ASP A 222 -2.54 7.95 8.53
CA ASP A 222 -1.53 8.59 7.68
C ASP A 222 -2.15 9.03 6.32
N ASP A 223 -1.79 10.22 5.81
CA ASP A 223 -2.36 10.77 4.58
C ASP A 223 -2.07 9.89 3.34
N TYR A 224 -0.95 9.16 3.30
CA TYR A 224 -0.66 8.29 2.16
C TYR A 224 -1.59 7.06 2.10
N LEU A 225 -2.33 6.76 3.19
CA LEU A 225 -3.26 5.63 3.24
C LEU A 225 -4.55 5.86 2.48
N ARG A 226 -4.77 7.05 1.93
CA ARG A 226 -5.95 7.36 1.12
C ARG A 226 -5.84 6.73 -0.27
N CYS A 227 -6.98 6.33 -0.82
CA CYS A 227 -7.11 5.83 -2.19
C CYS A 227 -6.15 4.66 -2.52
N ASN A 228 -5.79 3.85 -1.52
CA ASN A 228 -4.82 2.77 -1.67
C ASN A 228 -5.50 1.40 -1.90
N GLY A 229 -6.83 1.36 -1.88
CA GLY A 229 -7.67 0.17 -2.04
C GLY A 229 -7.87 -0.63 -0.74
N TYR A 230 -7.61 -0.04 0.42
CA TYR A 230 -7.76 -0.64 1.74
C TYR A 230 -8.61 0.26 2.62
N ASN A 231 -9.54 -0.32 3.39
CA ASN A 231 -10.38 0.45 4.32
C ASN A 231 -9.63 0.68 5.65
N ASN A 232 -8.68 1.61 5.63
CA ASN A 232 -7.87 2.03 6.76
C ASN A 232 -8.67 2.87 7.77
N CYS A 233 -9.73 3.56 7.34
CA CYS A 233 -10.62 4.29 8.26
C CYS A 233 -11.64 3.40 8.99
N GLY A 234 -11.95 2.22 8.44
CA GLY A 234 -13.07 1.35 8.84
C GLY A 234 -14.43 1.78 8.29
N ASP A 235 -14.64 3.07 8.01
CA ASP A 235 -15.86 3.59 7.37
C ASP A 235 -15.70 3.79 5.85
N ASN A 236 -14.54 3.40 5.31
CA ASN A 236 -14.17 3.47 3.89
C ASN A 236 -14.06 4.90 3.34
N SER A 237 -14.02 5.92 4.19
CA SER A 237 -13.95 7.33 3.78
C SER A 237 -12.62 7.71 3.13
N ASP A 238 -11.54 7.01 3.48
CA ASP A 238 -10.23 7.05 2.85
C ASP A 238 -10.20 6.60 1.39
N GLU A 239 -11.17 5.79 0.97
CA GLU A 239 -11.27 5.26 -0.39
C GLU A 239 -12.37 5.91 -1.23
N THR A 240 -13.33 6.58 -0.59
CA THR A 240 -14.46 7.24 -1.26
C THR A 240 -14.35 8.75 -1.28
N ASP A 241 -13.25 9.32 -0.77
CA ASP A 241 -12.99 10.75 -0.82
C ASP A 241 -12.99 11.27 -2.27
N ASP A 242 -13.49 12.49 -2.48
CA ASP A 242 -13.62 13.09 -3.82
C ASP A 242 -12.27 13.12 -4.56
N PHE A 243 -11.16 13.25 -3.81
CA PHE A 243 -9.81 13.18 -4.35
C PHE A 243 -9.50 11.85 -5.04
N CYS A 244 -9.98 10.72 -4.48
CA CYS A 244 -9.73 9.38 -5.02
C CYS A 244 -10.39 9.20 -6.41
N GLN A 245 -11.56 9.79 -6.61
CA GLN A 245 -12.29 9.71 -7.88
C GLN A 245 -11.58 10.48 -9.01
N VAL A 246 -10.86 11.55 -8.67
CA VAL A 246 -10.08 12.32 -9.64
C VAL A 246 -8.89 11.51 -10.18
N LEU A 247 -8.25 10.69 -9.34
CA LEU A 247 -7.15 9.83 -9.77
C LEU A 247 -7.60 8.79 -10.81
N GLU A 248 -8.74 8.15 -10.59
CA GLU A 248 -9.26 7.14 -11.53
C GLU A 248 -9.71 7.75 -12.87
N THR A 249 -10.31 8.94 -12.83
CA THR A 249 -10.75 9.64 -14.05
C THR A 249 -9.58 10.18 -14.88
N LEU A 250 -8.49 10.61 -14.25
CA LEU A 250 -7.28 11.03 -14.97
C LEU A 250 -6.56 9.83 -15.61
N ALA A 251 -6.46 8.71 -14.90
CA ALA A 251 -5.88 7.47 -15.43
C ALA A 251 -6.71 6.92 -16.61
N GLY A 252 -8.03 6.84 -16.46
CA GLY A 252 -8.93 6.39 -17.53
C GLY A 252 -9.00 7.36 -18.72
N GLY A 253 -9.02 8.67 -18.46
CA GLY A 253 -9.07 9.71 -19.48
C GLY A 253 -7.81 9.78 -20.34
N ALA A 254 -6.63 9.64 -19.73
CA ALA A 254 -5.36 9.60 -20.45
C ALA A 254 -5.28 8.36 -21.37
N ILE A 255 -5.68 7.18 -20.87
CA ILE A 255 -5.72 5.95 -21.66
C ILE A 255 -6.71 6.08 -22.82
N ALA A 256 -7.92 6.60 -22.57
CA ALA A 256 -8.92 6.81 -23.61
C ALA A 256 -8.42 7.78 -24.70
N ALA A 257 -7.79 8.89 -24.32
CA ALA A 257 -7.22 9.84 -25.26
C ALA A 257 -6.09 9.24 -26.12
N ILE A 258 -5.21 8.44 -25.52
CA ILE A 258 -4.14 7.73 -26.24
C ILE A 258 -4.74 6.73 -27.24
N VAL A 259 -5.73 5.93 -26.84
CA VAL A 259 -6.39 4.94 -27.72
C VAL A 259 -7.13 5.62 -28.87
N ILE A 260 -7.90 6.68 -28.59
CA ILE A 260 -8.61 7.45 -29.62
C ILE A 260 -7.61 8.09 -30.59
N GLY A 261 -6.53 8.69 -30.08
CA GLY A 261 -5.46 9.25 -30.90
C GLY A 261 -4.80 8.21 -31.82
N ALA A 262 -4.49 7.03 -31.27
CA ALA A 262 -3.92 5.93 -32.04
C ALA A 262 -4.88 5.41 -33.14
N LEU A 263 -6.18 5.30 -32.85
CA LEU A 263 -7.20 4.89 -33.83
C LEU A 263 -7.38 5.93 -34.94
N LEU A 264 -7.43 7.22 -34.59
CA LEU A 264 -7.48 8.31 -35.58
C LEU A 264 -6.25 8.34 -36.47
N PHE A 265 -5.07 8.05 -35.93
CA PHE A 265 -3.85 8.00 -36.72
C PHE A 265 -3.76 6.74 -37.60
N ALA A 266 -4.10 5.57 -37.06
CA ALA A 266 -3.98 4.29 -37.76
C ALA A 266 -5.07 4.07 -38.83
N VAL A 267 -6.28 4.61 -38.62
CA VAL A 267 -7.43 4.41 -39.52
C VAL A 267 -7.81 5.71 -40.22
N GLY A 268 -7.90 6.81 -39.47
CA GLY A 268 -8.31 8.10 -40.00
C GLY A 268 -7.31 8.66 -41.02
N PHE A 269 -6.01 8.66 -40.71
CA PHE A 269 -4.99 9.17 -41.62
C PHE A 269 -4.89 8.42 -42.96
N PRO A 270 -4.89 7.07 -43.02
CA PRO A 270 -4.93 6.35 -44.30
C PRO A 270 -6.21 6.62 -45.11
N LEU A 271 -7.38 6.72 -44.47
CA LEU A 271 -8.63 7.06 -45.16
C LEU A 271 -8.59 8.48 -45.74
N LEU A 272 -8.04 9.44 -44.99
CA LEU A 272 -7.89 10.82 -45.43
C LEU A 272 -6.88 10.93 -46.59
N MET A 273 -5.76 10.20 -46.53
CA MET A 273 -4.81 10.10 -47.63
C MET A 273 -5.44 9.47 -48.88
N PHE A 274 -6.18 8.37 -48.72
CA PHE A 274 -6.89 7.74 -49.83
C PHE A 274 -7.92 8.69 -50.46
N TYR A 275 -8.69 9.41 -49.64
CA TYR A 275 -9.64 10.44 -50.08
C TYR A 275 -8.95 11.54 -50.89
N VAL A 276 -7.84 12.09 -50.40
CA VAL A 276 -7.07 13.14 -51.10
C VAL A 276 -6.49 12.63 -52.43
N LEU A 277 -5.97 11.40 -52.46
CA LEU A 277 -5.45 10.78 -53.68
C LEU A 277 -6.56 10.55 -54.72
N CYS A 278 -7.75 10.11 -54.29
CA CYS A 278 -8.92 9.97 -55.15
C CYS A 278 -9.44 11.34 -55.64
N HIS A 279 -9.43 12.38 -54.81
CA HIS A 279 -9.88 13.71 -55.19
C HIS A 279 -8.93 14.37 -56.20
N LYS A 280 -7.61 14.27 -56.00
CA LYS A 280 -6.61 14.79 -56.96
C LYS A 280 -6.78 14.18 -58.35
N LYS A 281 -7.15 12.90 -58.46
CA LYS A 281 -7.44 12.26 -59.75
C LYS A 281 -8.64 12.88 -60.47
N LYS A 282 -9.70 13.30 -59.76
CA LYS A 282 -10.89 13.90 -60.40
C LYS A 282 -10.62 15.28 -61.00
N THR A 283 -9.79 16.10 -60.37
CA THR A 283 -9.45 17.46 -60.85
C THR A 283 -8.56 17.48 -62.10
N SER A 284 -7.88 16.38 -62.45
CA SER A 284 -7.09 16.30 -63.68
C SER A 284 -7.91 15.97 -64.94
N TYR A 285 -9.18 15.59 -64.82
CA TYR A 285 -10.05 15.26 -65.97
C TYR A 285 -10.99 16.39 -66.40
N THR A 286 -10.99 17.54 -65.71
CA THR A 286 -11.89 18.68 -65.99
C THR A 286 -11.18 19.88 -66.63
N SER A 287 -9.91 19.72 -67.01
CA SER A 287 -9.11 20.71 -67.75
C SER A 287 -8.64 20.12 -69.09
N ILE A 288 -9.58 19.66 -69.92
CA ILE A 288 -9.43 19.44 -71.38
C ILE A 288 -10.71 19.92 -72.03
#